data_AF-A0A6A6UC22-F1
#
_entry.id   AF-A0A6A6UC22-F1
#
_cell.length_a   1.000
_cell.length_b   1.000
_cell.length_c   1.000
_cell.angle_alpha   90.00
_cell.angle_beta   90.00
_cell.angle_gamma   90.00
#
_symmetry.space_group_name_H-M   'P 1'
#
loop_
_entity.id
_entity.type
_entity.pdbx_description
1 polymer ?
#
loop_
_entity_poly.entity_id
_entity_poly.type
_entity_poly.pdbx_seq_one_letter_code
_entity_poly.pdbx_strand_id
1 'polypeptide(L)'
;MVEIADKINSFGKAKSLKRKSNDADLNSNLDLESQDPDLESASDQDDCDTIRHKIRNLLETGDITIKAWLAELDVSGGAYYRFTKQHGKHSGHSSVFYEKAVEYFEKREGKQPSKSRKKRTAVPAPSQSSTANMAHTDKSGGESDEPALAPSKANSSARKSATDIPLTDFTGIELDGEEDDVVSIFDSCDEIRRKINAYLRKPSMTRTHFLRDLHAQFQGPRKPKTMSCPQLATFLGQKGPVTGNQTNVYYAAYVFFEKQRLAARKPKTQHREDMEDAWWMEDGVDVTINLKNVRYIGRVGMSLGINKFGKPFTY
;
A
#
# COMPACT_ATOMS: atom_id res chain seq x y z
N MET A 1 -16.61 31.02 67.65
CA MET A 1 -17.68 31.64 66.85
C MET A 1 -17.14 31.74 65.42
N VAL A 2 -17.65 30.92 64.51
CA VAL A 2 -18.53 31.34 63.38
C VAL A 2 -17.71 32.08 62.31
N GLU A 3 -17.67 31.79 61.01
CA GLU A 3 -18.31 30.86 60.05
C GLU A 3 -17.89 31.41 58.65
N ILE A 4 -18.22 30.69 57.56
CA ILE A 4 -18.33 31.17 56.15
C ILE A 4 -16.99 31.22 55.35
N ALA A 5 -16.77 30.53 54.23
CA ALA A 5 -17.61 29.69 53.38
C ALA A 5 -16.77 28.79 52.47
N ASP A 6 -17.09 27.50 52.46
CA ASP A 6 -16.84 26.59 51.34
C ASP A 6 -17.88 26.81 50.26
N LYS A 7 -17.46 27.08 49.01
CA LYS A 7 -18.32 27.01 47.83
C LYS A 7 -17.56 26.54 46.59
N ILE A 8 -18.00 25.36 46.14
CA ILE A 8 -18.13 24.93 44.74
C ILE A 8 -16.91 24.22 44.14
N ASN A 9 -16.86 22.90 44.37
CA ASN A 9 -16.29 21.92 43.45
C ASN A 9 -17.46 21.07 42.91
N SER A 10 -17.74 21.16 41.61
CA SER A 10 -18.85 20.46 40.94
C SER A 10 -18.42 20.06 39.52
N PHE A 11 -19.05 18.99 39.04
CA PHE A 11 -18.86 18.24 37.78
C PHE A 11 -17.72 17.20 37.84
N GLY A 12 -17.95 15.89 37.87
CA GLY A 12 -19.15 15.10 37.58
C GLY A 12 -18.68 13.85 36.82
N LYS A 13 -18.51 12.72 37.54
CA LYS A 13 -17.98 11.45 37.01
C LYS A 13 -19.13 10.43 36.99
N ALA A 14 -19.68 10.11 35.82
CA ALA A 14 -20.76 9.13 35.69
C ALA A 14 -20.20 7.70 35.64
N LYS A 15 -20.73 6.83 36.51
CA LYS A 15 -20.46 5.39 36.58
C LYS A 15 -21.54 4.60 35.84
N SER A 16 -21.09 3.55 35.17
CA SER A 16 -21.83 2.45 34.55
C SER A 16 -22.81 1.76 35.52
N LEU A 17 -24.05 1.51 35.09
CA LEU A 17 -25.02 0.65 35.77
C LEU A 17 -25.56 -0.41 34.81
N LYS A 18 -25.25 -1.65 35.16
CA LYS A 18 -25.68 -2.92 34.56
C LYS A 18 -27.10 -3.22 35.06
N ARG A 19 -28.04 -3.59 34.19
CA ARG A 19 -29.32 -4.19 34.60
C ARG A 19 -29.63 -5.42 33.76
N LYS A 20 -30.07 -6.45 34.47
CA LYS A 20 -30.51 -7.77 34.03
C LYS A 20 -31.87 -8.01 34.68
N SER A 21 -32.83 -8.54 33.93
CA SER A 21 -34.02 -9.21 34.47
C SER A 21 -34.70 -10.06 33.39
N ASN A 22 -35.24 -11.19 33.84
CA ASN A 22 -35.77 -12.33 33.09
C ASN A 22 -37.28 -12.20 32.72
N ASP A 23 -37.67 -13.11 31.82
CA ASP A 23 -38.96 -13.73 31.45
C ASP A 23 -40.30 -13.30 32.08
N ALA A 24 -41.32 -13.20 31.21
CA ALA A 24 -42.61 -13.89 31.38
C ALA A 24 -43.40 -13.94 30.05
N ASP A 25 -43.78 -15.15 29.65
CA ASP A 25 -44.79 -15.48 28.65
C ASP A 25 -46.17 -14.90 28.99
N LEU A 26 -46.95 -14.52 27.97
CA LEU A 26 -48.40 -14.73 27.94
C LEU A 26 -48.91 -14.76 26.49
N ASN A 27 -49.56 -15.87 26.21
CA ASN A 27 -50.03 -16.37 24.93
C ASN A 27 -51.41 -15.78 24.58
N SER A 28 -51.64 -15.41 23.32
CA SER A 28 -53.00 -15.33 22.77
C SER A 28 -53.01 -15.70 21.28
N ASN A 29 -53.42 -16.94 21.03
CA ASN A 29 -53.89 -17.45 19.74
C ASN A 29 -54.99 -16.55 19.18
N LEU A 30 -54.76 -15.99 17.99
CA LEU A 30 -55.83 -15.70 17.03
C LEU A 30 -55.43 -16.34 15.71
N ASP A 31 -56.04 -17.49 15.51
CA ASP A 31 -56.08 -18.27 14.29
C ASP A 31 -56.95 -17.53 13.26
N LEU A 32 -56.35 -17.11 12.16
CA LEU A 32 -57.04 -16.64 10.96
C LEU A 32 -56.25 -17.09 9.75
N GLU A 33 -56.39 -18.38 9.46
CA GLU A 33 -56.18 -18.94 8.13
C GLU A 33 -56.95 -18.12 7.09
N SER A 34 -56.23 -17.48 6.18
CA SER A 34 -56.71 -17.27 4.82
C SER A 34 -55.57 -17.62 3.87
N GLN A 35 -55.80 -18.72 3.16
CA GLN A 35 -54.95 -19.24 2.10
C GLN A 35 -55.09 -18.35 0.87
N ASP A 36 -54.01 -17.67 0.49
CA ASP A 36 -53.72 -17.27 -0.88
C ASP A 36 -52.26 -17.68 -1.18
N PRO A 37 -52.03 -18.88 -1.74
CA PRO A 37 -50.69 -19.37 -2.05
C PRO A 37 -50.30 -19.02 -3.49
N ASP A 38 -50.12 -17.73 -3.83
CA ASP A 38 -49.51 -17.37 -5.13
C ASP A 38 -48.94 -15.94 -5.21
N LEU A 39 -48.02 -15.59 -4.30
CA LEU A 39 -47.12 -14.46 -4.55
C LEU A 39 -45.73 -14.74 -3.98
N GLU A 40 -45.02 -15.65 -4.65
CA GLU A 40 -43.59 -15.83 -4.49
C GLU A 40 -42.86 -14.60 -5.09
N SER A 41 -42.86 -13.47 -4.37
CA SER A 41 -41.85 -12.43 -4.57
C SER A 41 -40.67 -12.74 -3.66
N ALA A 42 -39.90 -13.77 -4.00
CA ALA A 42 -38.52 -13.87 -3.55
C ALA A 42 -37.77 -12.68 -4.16
N SER A 43 -37.80 -11.54 -3.48
CA SER A 43 -36.94 -10.41 -3.83
C SER A 43 -35.52 -10.80 -3.45
N ASP A 44 -34.87 -11.59 -4.31
CA ASP A 44 -33.42 -11.79 -4.35
C ASP A 44 -32.75 -10.46 -4.74
N GLN A 45 -32.99 -9.42 -3.96
CA GLN A 45 -32.31 -8.15 -4.11
C GLN A 45 -30.85 -8.36 -3.77
N ASP A 46 -30.00 -8.17 -4.77
CA ASP A 46 -28.56 -8.24 -4.64
C ASP A 46 -28.09 -7.35 -3.49
N ASP A 47 -27.38 -7.96 -2.55
CA ASP A 47 -26.83 -7.25 -1.42
C ASP A 47 -25.92 -6.05 -1.80
N CYS A 48 -25.79 -5.03 -0.93
CA CYS A 48 -24.98 -3.85 -1.26
C CYS A 48 -23.52 -4.19 -1.55
N ASP A 49 -22.94 -5.21 -0.89
CA ASP A 49 -21.58 -5.66 -1.20
C ASP A 49 -21.52 -6.35 -2.58
N THR A 50 -22.53 -7.14 -2.94
CA THR A 50 -22.67 -7.75 -4.27
C THR A 50 -22.73 -6.69 -5.36
N ILE A 51 -23.53 -5.65 -5.18
CA ILE A 51 -23.61 -4.52 -6.11
C ILE A 51 -22.26 -3.80 -6.22
N ARG A 52 -21.57 -3.55 -5.11
CA ARG A 52 -20.20 -2.96 -5.16
C ARG A 52 -19.22 -3.84 -5.95
N HIS A 53 -19.32 -5.17 -5.83
CA HIS A 53 -18.50 -6.08 -6.61
C HIS A 53 -18.84 -6.05 -8.11
N LYS A 54 -20.13 -6.06 -8.47
CA LYS A 54 -20.58 -5.92 -9.87
C LYS A 54 -20.09 -4.61 -10.50
N ILE A 55 -20.08 -3.51 -9.72
CA ILE A 55 -19.55 -2.21 -10.15
C ILE A 55 -18.05 -2.26 -10.41
N ARG A 56 -17.25 -2.84 -9.50
CA ARG A 56 -15.78 -2.96 -9.72
C ARG A 56 -15.47 -3.75 -10.98
N ASN A 57 -16.18 -4.86 -11.19
CA ASN A 57 -16.01 -5.68 -12.38
C ASN A 57 -16.37 -4.92 -13.66
N LEU A 58 -17.48 -4.16 -13.67
CA LEU A 58 -17.88 -3.32 -14.81
C LEU A 58 -16.82 -2.27 -15.17
N LEU A 59 -16.16 -1.70 -14.17
CA LEU A 59 -15.10 -0.71 -14.38
C LEU A 59 -13.77 -1.34 -14.81
N GLU A 60 -13.50 -2.57 -14.36
CA GLU A 60 -12.32 -3.35 -14.76
C GLU A 60 -12.40 -3.85 -16.20
N THR A 61 -13.60 -4.12 -16.74
CA THR A 61 -13.73 -4.47 -18.17
C THR A 61 -13.41 -3.30 -19.09
N GLY A 62 -13.47 -2.06 -18.59
CA GLY A 62 -13.13 -0.85 -19.35
C GLY A 62 -14.16 -0.46 -20.41
N ASP A 63 -15.30 -1.17 -20.48
CA ASP A 63 -16.36 -0.92 -21.47
C ASP A 63 -17.07 0.42 -21.24
N ILE A 64 -17.09 0.90 -19.98
CA ILE A 64 -17.73 2.16 -19.62
C ILE A 64 -16.90 2.91 -18.58
N THR A 65 -16.80 4.24 -18.74
CA THR A 65 -16.15 5.10 -17.74
C THR A 65 -17.15 5.47 -16.63
N ILE A 66 -16.66 5.70 -15.40
CA ILE A 66 -17.49 6.12 -14.26
C ILE A 66 -18.35 7.33 -14.63
N LYS A 67 -17.79 8.31 -15.33
CA LYS A 67 -18.51 9.52 -15.73
C LYS A 67 -19.65 9.24 -16.72
N ALA A 68 -19.42 8.35 -17.69
CA ALA A 68 -20.44 7.95 -18.65
C ALA A 68 -21.56 7.13 -17.98
N TRP A 69 -21.19 6.21 -17.09
CA TRP A 69 -22.15 5.38 -16.38
C TRP A 69 -23.03 6.19 -15.41
N LEU A 70 -22.45 7.15 -14.69
CA LEU A 70 -23.22 8.03 -13.81
C LEU A 70 -24.20 8.94 -14.56
N ALA A 71 -23.84 9.35 -15.78
CA ALA A 71 -24.74 10.10 -16.66
C ALA A 71 -25.89 9.22 -17.16
N GLU A 72 -25.65 7.94 -17.43
CA GLU A 72 -26.69 6.97 -17.82
C GLU A 72 -27.67 6.67 -16.68
N LEU A 73 -27.19 6.59 -15.44
CA LEU A 73 -28.01 6.35 -14.26
C LEU A 73 -28.77 7.59 -13.76
N ASP A 74 -28.45 8.77 -14.29
CA ASP A 74 -28.92 10.06 -13.77
C ASP A 74 -28.62 10.26 -12.27
N VAL A 75 -27.40 9.90 -11.86
CA VAL A 75 -26.98 10.02 -10.45
C VAL A 75 -25.72 10.87 -10.31
N SER A 76 -25.72 11.78 -9.32
CA SER A 76 -24.54 12.58 -9.00
C SER A 76 -23.35 11.72 -8.58
N GLY A 77 -22.13 12.13 -8.97
CA GLY A 77 -20.90 11.48 -8.51
C GLY A 77 -20.76 11.44 -6.99
N GLY A 78 -21.31 12.42 -6.27
CA GLY A 78 -21.34 12.42 -4.81
C GLY A 78 -22.08 11.23 -4.21
N ALA A 79 -23.19 10.80 -4.81
CA ALA A 79 -23.93 9.63 -4.35
C ALA A 79 -23.16 8.33 -4.61
N TYR A 80 -22.50 8.21 -5.76
CA TYR A 80 -21.57 7.11 -6.06
C TYR A 80 -20.44 7.00 -5.04
N TYR A 81 -19.74 8.10 -4.74
CA TYR A 81 -18.65 8.09 -3.77
C TYR A 81 -19.14 7.77 -2.35
N ARG A 82 -20.33 8.24 -1.95
CA ARG A 82 -20.92 7.91 -0.65
C ARG A 82 -21.28 6.44 -0.52
N PHE A 83 -21.76 5.80 -1.59
CA PHE A 83 -22.13 4.39 -1.58
C PHE A 83 -20.91 3.45 -1.64
N THR A 84 -19.94 3.76 -2.50
CA THR A 84 -18.72 2.95 -2.69
C THR A 84 -17.74 3.04 -1.52
N LYS A 85 -17.80 4.11 -0.72
CA LYS A 85 -17.02 4.26 0.51
C LYS A 85 -17.57 3.44 1.69
N GLN A 86 -18.86 3.09 1.68
CA GLN A 86 -19.47 2.27 2.72
C GLN A 86 -19.07 0.79 2.56
N HIS A 87 -19.25 0.01 3.63
CA HIS A 87 -18.91 -1.42 3.68
C HIS A 87 -19.96 -2.19 4.47
N GLY A 88 -20.22 -3.42 4.08
CA GLY A 88 -21.13 -4.32 4.78
C GLY A 88 -22.43 -4.54 4.01
N LYS A 89 -23.04 -5.68 4.35
CA LYS A 89 -24.16 -6.30 3.65
C LYS A 89 -25.28 -5.29 3.37
N HIS A 90 -25.85 -4.73 4.41
CA HIS A 90 -26.98 -3.80 4.30
C HIS A 90 -26.61 -2.31 4.31
N SER A 91 -25.32 -1.97 4.28
CA SER A 91 -24.86 -0.59 4.42
C SER A 91 -25.05 0.16 3.10
N GLY A 92 -26.11 0.95 3.01
CA GLY A 92 -26.45 1.74 1.82
C GLY A 92 -27.64 1.21 1.02
N HIS A 93 -28.40 0.25 1.56
CA HIS A 93 -29.59 -0.32 0.91
C HIS A 93 -30.69 0.72 0.66
N SER A 94 -30.77 1.76 1.49
CA SER A 94 -31.69 2.89 1.32
C SER A 94 -31.14 4.00 0.42
N SER A 95 -29.98 3.79 -0.22
CA SER A 95 -29.42 4.80 -1.11
C SER A 95 -30.11 4.76 -2.47
N VAL A 96 -30.53 5.92 -2.96
CA VAL A 96 -31.03 6.09 -4.34
C VAL A 96 -30.05 5.53 -5.38
N PHE A 97 -28.74 5.58 -5.09
CA PHE A 97 -27.72 5.00 -5.96
C PHE A 97 -27.80 3.46 -6.02
N TYR A 98 -28.11 2.80 -4.91
CA TYR A 98 -28.24 1.34 -4.85
C TYR A 98 -29.42 0.87 -5.68
N GLU A 99 -30.59 1.49 -5.52
CA GLU A 99 -31.80 1.16 -6.30
C GLU A 99 -31.53 1.26 -7.81
N LYS A 100 -30.90 2.36 -8.24
CA LYS A 100 -30.53 2.57 -9.66
C LYS A 100 -29.49 1.59 -10.17
N ALA A 101 -28.55 1.19 -9.32
CA ALA A 101 -27.53 0.20 -9.69
C ALA A 101 -28.11 -1.21 -9.83
N VAL A 102 -29.04 -1.61 -8.96
CA VAL A 102 -29.76 -2.90 -9.05
C VAL A 102 -30.54 -2.97 -10.37
N GLU A 103 -31.34 -1.94 -10.67
CA GLU A 103 -32.10 -1.84 -11.93
C GLU A 103 -31.19 -1.98 -13.18
N TYR A 104 -30.01 -1.35 -13.13
CA TYR A 104 -29.03 -1.43 -14.22
C TYR A 104 -28.50 -2.85 -14.44
N PHE A 105 -28.14 -3.56 -13.36
CA PHE A 105 -27.60 -4.91 -13.47
C PHE A 105 -28.68 -5.94 -13.83
N GLU A 106 -29.89 -5.82 -13.30
CA GLU A 106 -31.03 -6.67 -13.70
C GLU A 106 -31.32 -6.51 -15.20
N LYS A 107 -31.34 -5.26 -15.69
CA LYS A 107 -31.54 -4.96 -17.11
C LYS A 107 -30.41 -5.48 -18.00
N ARG A 108 -29.18 -5.56 -17.48
CA ARG A 108 -28.01 -6.10 -18.18
C ARG A 108 -27.98 -7.62 -18.18
N GLU A 109 -28.39 -8.26 -17.09
CA GLU A 109 -28.49 -9.72 -16.95
C GLU A 109 -29.67 -10.28 -17.75
N GLY A 110 -30.83 -9.61 -17.75
CA GLY A 110 -31.99 -9.99 -18.56
C GLY A 110 -31.81 -9.85 -20.07
N LYS A 111 -30.74 -9.18 -20.53
CA LYS A 111 -30.41 -8.99 -21.96
C LYS A 111 -29.21 -9.80 -22.44
N GLN A 112 -28.60 -10.62 -21.60
CA GLN A 112 -27.46 -11.46 -21.97
C GLN A 112 -27.78 -12.93 -21.70
N PRO A 113 -27.75 -13.83 -22.70
CA PRO A 113 -27.77 -15.26 -22.42
C PRO A 113 -26.49 -15.63 -21.65
N SER A 114 -26.67 -16.20 -20.47
CA SER A 114 -25.60 -16.61 -19.57
C SER A 114 -24.60 -17.52 -20.29
N LYS A 115 -23.36 -17.04 -20.47
CA LYS A 115 -22.23 -17.92 -20.79
C LYS A 115 -21.56 -18.34 -19.51
N SER A 116 -21.92 -19.55 -19.11
CA SER A 116 -21.28 -20.33 -18.06
C SER A 116 -19.76 -20.32 -18.18
N ARG A 117 -19.14 -20.04 -17.03
CA ARG A 117 -17.73 -20.17 -16.69
C ARG A 117 -17.17 -21.51 -17.19
N LYS A 118 -16.31 -21.49 -18.22
CA LYS A 118 -15.53 -22.65 -18.65
C LYS A 118 -14.04 -22.37 -18.55
N LYS A 119 -13.36 -23.15 -17.71
CA LYS A 119 -11.90 -23.32 -17.70
C LYS A 119 -11.41 -23.67 -19.10
N ARG A 120 -10.29 -23.06 -19.56
CA ARG A 120 -9.02 -23.73 -19.92
C ARG A 120 -8.15 -22.89 -20.89
N THR A 121 -6.85 -22.86 -20.56
CA THR A 121 -5.65 -23.02 -21.42
C THR A 121 -5.31 -22.04 -22.56
N ALA A 122 -4.10 -21.46 -22.43
CA ALA A 122 -2.98 -21.35 -23.38
C ALA A 122 -3.18 -20.80 -24.83
N VAL A 123 -2.58 -19.60 -25.06
CA VAL A 123 -1.67 -19.07 -26.15
C VAL A 123 -1.82 -19.68 -27.57
N PRO A 124 -1.73 -18.93 -28.72
CA PRO A 124 -0.90 -17.74 -29.01
C PRO A 124 -1.51 -16.57 -29.80
N ALA A 125 -0.69 -15.52 -29.89
CA ALA A 125 -0.86 -14.23 -30.58
C ALA A 125 -1.22 -14.30 -32.08
N PRO A 126 -1.61 -13.15 -32.66
CA PRO A 126 -0.85 -12.67 -33.81
C PRO A 126 -0.41 -11.20 -33.70
N SER A 127 0.78 -10.98 -34.23
CA SER A 127 1.46 -9.75 -34.63
C SER A 127 0.71 -8.93 -35.69
N GLN A 128 0.90 -7.60 -35.68
CA GLN A 128 1.21 -6.74 -36.85
C GLN A 128 1.43 -5.28 -36.37
N SER A 129 2.68 -4.79 -36.39
CA SER A 129 3.28 -3.90 -37.41
C SER A 129 2.71 -2.47 -37.39
N SER A 130 3.37 -1.47 -36.81
CA SER A 130 4.46 -0.67 -37.40
C SER A 130 4.17 -0.12 -38.80
N THR A 131 3.80 1.15 -38.88
CA THR A 131 4.13 2.03 -40.01
C THR A 131 4.82 3.29 -39.49
N ALA A 132 5.96 3.58 -40.08
CA ALA A 132 6.80 4.75 -39.87
C ALA A 132 6.47 5.82 -40.93
N ASN A 133 6.70 7.09 -40.59
CA ASN A 133 7.22 8.19 -41.43
C ASN A 133 7.44 9.39 -40.48
N MET A 134 8.65 9.86 -40.14
CA MET A 134 9.71 10.51 -40.94
C MET A 134 9.24 11.74 -41.74
N ALA A 135 9.49 12.95 -41.21
CA ALA A 135 10.33 14.01 -41.80
C ALA A 135 10.15 15.32 -40.97
N HIS A 136 11.16 15.88 -40.30
CA HIS A 136 12.33 16.68 -40.77
C HIS A 136 12.03 18.17 -41.02
N THR A 137 12.75 19.03 -40.29
CA THR A 137 13.22 20.42 -40.56
C THR A 137 13.79 20.91 -39.21
N ASP A 138 15.06 20.72 -38.87
CA ASP A 138 16.29 21.31 -39.39
C ASP A 138 16.34 22.86 -39.30
N LYS A 139 17.24 23.40 -38.47
CA LYS A 139 18.40 24.22 -38.92
C LYS A 139 19.12 25.00 -37.78
N SER A 140 20.36 24.58 -37.53
CA SER A 140 21.65 25.29 -37.24
C SER A 140 21.73 26.47 -36.24
N GLY A 141 22.83 26.73 -35.51
CA GLY A 141 24.24 26.28 -35.51
C GLY A 141 25.02 27.16 -34.50
N GLY A 142 26.00 26.68 -33.72
CA GLY A 142 27.46 26.55 -34.01
C GLY A 142 28.25 27.38 -32.96
N GLU A 143 29.51 27.21 -32.55
CA GLU A 143 30.60 26.22 -32.73
C GLU A 143 31.82 26.65 -31.84
N SER A 144 32.88 25.80 -31.79
CA SER A 144 34.28 25.92 -31.28
C SER A 144 34.55 25.35 -29.88
N ASP A 145 35.58 24.54 -29.58
CA ASP A 145 36.71 23.95 -30.34
C ASP A 145 37.32 22.76 -29.53
N GLU A 146 37.90 21.77 -30.23
CA GLU A 146 38.56 20.51 -29.76
C GLU A 146 40.07 20.75 -29.43
N PRO A 147 40.95 19.82 -28.93
CA PRO A 147 41.02 18.41 -29.37
C PRO A 147 41.41 17.25 -28.41
N ALA A 148 40.85 16.08 -28.74
CA ALA A 148 41.43 14.72 -28.88
C ALA A 148 42.47 14.15 -27.88
N LEU A 149 42.21 12.92 -27.38
CA LEU A 149 42.96 11.70 -27.77
C LEU A 149 42.40 10.42 -27.07
N ALA A 150 41.94 9.45 -27.86
CA ALA A 150 41.84 8.01 -27.58
C ALA A 150 41.89 7.30 -28.94
N PRO A 151 42.43 6.06 -29.13
CA PRO A 151 41.82 4.86 -28.53
C PRO A 151 42.73 3.61 -28.34
N SER A 152 42.29 2.63 -27.54
CA SER A 152 42.62 1.22 -27.79
C SER A 152 41.51 0.26 -27.34
N LYS A 153 40.97 -0.46 -28.33
CA LYS A 153 40.05 -1.60 -28.25
C LYS A 153 40.77 -2.87 -27.74
N ALA A 154 40.07 -3.66 -26.92
CA ALA A 154 40.01 -5.13 -26.89
C ALA A 154 39.69 -5.59 -25.44
N ASN A 155 38.90 -6.61 -25.13
CA ASN A 155 37.88 -7.35 -25.85
C ASN A 155 37.00 -8.01 -24.78
N SER A 156 35.77 -8.31 -25.15
CA SER A 156 34.75 -9.01 -24.38
C SER A 156 35.23 -10.29 -23.68
N SER A 157 34.76 -10.52 -22.45
CA SER A 157 34.30 -11.86 -22.08
C SER A 157 33.11 -11.81 -21.14
N ALA A 158 32.05 -12.44 -21.64
CA ALA A 158 30.76 -12.63 -21.03
C ALA A 158 30.86 -13.15 -19.59
N ARG A 159 30.26 -12.41 -18.66
CA ARG A 159 29.79 -13.03 -17.41
C ARG A 159 28.32 -13.35 -17.59
N LYS A 160 28.09 -14.63 -17.84
CA LYS A 160 26.81 -15.32 -18.02
C LYS A 160 25.75 -14.77 -17.07
N SER A 161 24.58 -14.55 -17.66
CA SER A 161 23.30 -14.34 -17.00
C SER A 161 23.20 -15.18 -15.73
N ALA A 162 23.20 -14.50 -14.58
CA ALA A 162 22.76 -15.12 -13.34
C ALA A 162 21.29 -15.50 -13.54
N THR A 163 21.07 -16.80 -13.60
CA THR A 163 19.81 -17.52 -13.62
C THR A 163 18.73 -16.78 -12.84
N ASP A 164 17.57 -16.54 -13.48
CA ASP A 164 16.32 -16.13 -12.83
C ASP A 164 15.92 -17.21 -11.82
N ILE A 165 16.44 -17.10 -10.60
CA ILE A 165 15.89 -17.76 -9.43
C ILE A 165 14.57 -17.02 -9.13
N PRO A 166 13.42 -17.71 -8.97
CA PRO A 166 12.19 -17.06 -8.53
C PRO A 166 12.49 -16.24 -7.27
N LEU A 167 12.37 -14.92 -7.40
CA LEU A 167 12.83 -13.89 -6.47
C LEU A 167 11.99 -13.82 -5.16
N THR A 168 11.49 -14.96 -4.70
CA THR A 168 10.45 -15.06 -3.68
C THR A 168 10.68 -16.17 -2.65
N ASP A 169 11.73 -16.99 -2.78
CA ASP A 169 12.00 -18.03 -1.78
C ASP A 169 13.35 -17.83 -1.08
N PHE A 170 13.39 -16.79 -0.23
CA PHE A 170 14.44 -16.56 0.75
C PHE A 170 13.91 -16.73 2.19
N THR A 171 12.88 -17.57 2.33
CA THR A 171 12.18 -17.86 3.58
C THR A 171 13.10 -18.51 4.63
N GLY A 172 14.12 -19.25 4.20
CA GLY A 172 15.10 -19.90 5.09
C GLY A 172 16.34 -19.07 5.44
N ILE A 173 16.37 -17.77 5.10
CA ILE A 173 17.46 -16.86 5.49
C ILE A 173 16.98 -16.04 6.68
N GLU A 174 17.67 -16.19 7.80
CA GLU A 174 17.46 -15.40 9.01
C GLU A 174 18.59 -14.39 9.17
N LEU A 175 18.24 -13.18 9.61
CA LEU A 175 19.20 -12.14 9.97
C LEU A 175 19.33 -12.06 11.49
N ASP A 176 20.50 -11.63 11.97
CA ASP A 176 20.72 -11.42 13.40
C ASP A 176 19.74 -10.36 13.95
N GLY A 177 18.99 -10.70 15.01
CA GLY A 177 17.99 -9.82 15.64
C GLY A 177 16.65 -9.77 14.90
N GLU A 178 16.38 -10.70 13.99
CA GLU A 178 15.09 -10.79 13.29
C GLU A 178 13.96 -11.29 14.21
N GLU A 179 14.29 -12.19 15.15
CA GLU A 179 13.37 -12.77 16.12
C GLU A 179 12.66 -11.71 16.97
N ASP A 180 13.37 -10.63 17.31
CA ASP A 180 12.89 -9.54 18.17
C ASP A 180 12.55 -8.25 17.39
N ASP A 181 12.60 -8.29 16.05
CA ASP A 181 12.47 -7.12 15.17
C ASP A 181 13.49 -5.99 15.46
N VAL A 182 14.74 -6.35 15.82
CA VAL A 182 15.83 -5.43 16.20
C VAL A 182 17.03 -5.44 15.25
N VAL A 183 16.90 -6.05 14.08
CA VAL A 183 17.94 -6.08 13.03
C VAL A 183 18.54 -4.70 12.75
N SER A 184 19.87 -4.63 12.81
CA SER A 184 20.71 -3.45 12.57
C SER A 184 20.64 -3.00 11.10
N ILE A 185 20.33 -1.71 10.88
CA ILE A 185 20.06 -1.16 9.54
C ILE A 185 21.21 -0.27 9.06
N PHE A 186 21.83 -0.65 7.94
CA PHE A 186 22.89 0.14 7.31
C PHE A 186 22.60 0.47 5.84
N ASP A 187 21.36 0.81 5.55
CA ASP A 187 20.98 1.58 4.36
C ASP A 187 20.40 2.91 4.82
N SER A 188 20.47 3.95 3.99
CA SER A 188 19.75 5.19 4.28
C SER A 188 18.28 5.07 3.86
N CYS A 189 17.41 5.94 4.38
CA CYS A 189 16.02 6.01 3.93
C CYS A 189 15.92 6.29 2.43
N ASP A 190 16.79 7.15 1.87
CA ASP A 190 16.82 7.41 0.42
C ASP A 190 17.25 6.17 -0.39
N GLU A 191 18.18 5.37 0.15
CA GLU A 191 18.60 4.11 -0.47
C GLU A 191 17.45 3.10 -0.51
N ILE A 192 16.73 2.94 0.61
CA ILE A 192 15.55 2.08 0.68
C ILE A 192 14.46 2.56 -0.29
N ARG A 193 14.20 3.87 -0.39
CA ARG A 193 13.27 4.40 -1.42
C ARG A 193 13.69 4.02 -2.82
N ARG A 194 14.99 4.11 -3.13
CA ARG A 194 15.54 3.73 -4.44
C ARG A 194 15.31 2.24 -4.73
N LYS A 195 15.59 1.36 -3.76
CA LYS A 195 15.36 -0.09 -3.87
C LYS A 195 13.88 -0.42 -4.06
N ILE A 196 12.99 0.19 -3.27
CA ILE A 196 11.54 0.01 -3.42
C ILE A 196 11.06 0.45 -4.81
N ASN A 197 11.45 1.65 -5.27
CA ASN A 197 11.05 2.14 -6.58
C ASN A 197 11.58 1.27 -7.72
N ALA A 198 12.79 0.71 -7.60
CA ALA A 198 13.32 -0.24 -8.57
C ALA A 198 12.57 -1.57 -8.56
N TYR A 199 12.17 -2.05 -7.38
CA TYR A 199 11.40 -3.29 -7.23
C TYR A 199 10.00 -3.16 -7.83
N LEU A 200 9.32 -2.04 -7.58
CA LEU A 200 7.97 -1.75 -8.10
C LEU A 200 7.92 -1.42 -9.60
N ARG A 201 9.07 -1.17 -10.24
CA ARG A 201 9.14 -1.00 -11.70
C ARG A 201 9.00 -2.32 -12.46
N LYS A 202 9.15 -3.47 -11.79
CA LYS A 202 9.00 -4.78 -12.41
C LYS A 202 7.52 -5.02 -12.74
N PRO A 203 7.16 -5.43 -13.98
CA PRO A 203 5.77 -5.51 -14.43
C PRO A 203 4.94 -6.55 -13.66
N SER A 204 5.57 -7.53 -13.01
CA SER A 204 4.91 -8.56 -12.20
C SER A 204 4.61 -8.14 -10.77
N MET A 205 5.07 -6.96 -10.33
CA MET A 205 5.07 -6.58 -8.93
C MET A 205 4.07 -5.46 -8.62
N THR A 206 3.16 -5.72 -7.67
CA THR A 206 2.18 -4.72 -7.22
C THR A 206 2.55 -4.17 -5.85
N ARG A 207 2.17 -2.92 -5.56
CA ARG A 207 2.35 -2.32 -4.22
C ARG A 207 1.73 -3.17 -3.12
N THR A 208 0.55 -3.75 -3.38
CA THR A 208 -0.18 -4.58 -2.42
C THR A 208 0.54 -5.90 -2.17
N HIS A 209 1.11 -6.54 -3.20
CA HIS A 209 1.92 -7.74 -3.03
C HIS A 209 3.16 -7.44 -2.17
N PHE A 210 3.91 -6.40 -2.54
CA PHE A 210 5.09 -5.99 -1.79
C PHE A 210 4.77 -5.68 -0.32
N LEU A 211 3.64 -5.04 -0.01
CA LEU A 211 3.24 -4.78 1.38
C LEU A 211 2.96 -6.04 2.19
N ARG A 212 2.48 -7.12 1.56
CA ARG A 212 2.33 -8.43 2.21
C ARG A 212 3.69 -9.04 2.50
N ASP A 213 4.62 -8.95 1.55
CA ASP A 213 5.99 -9.45 1.73
C ASP A 213 6.72 -8.70 2.85
N LEU A 214 6.54 -7.38 2.92
CA LEU A 214 7.08 -6.55 4.01
C LEU A 214 6.46 -6.91 5.36
N HIS A 215 5.15 -7.13 5.41
CA HIS A 215 4.49 -7.54 6.65
C HIS A 215 4.97 -8.90 7.17
N ALA A 216 5.35 -9.80 6.25
CA ALA A 216 5.92 -11.11 6.57
C ALA A 216 7.33 -11.04 7.17
N GLN A 217 8.07 -9.93 7.01
CA GLN A 217 9.41 -9.77 7.60
C GLN A 217 9.40 -9.50 9.11
N PHE A 218 8.25 -9.20 9.69
CA PHE A 218 8.13 -9.01 11.14
C PHE A 218 7.81 -10.32 11.83
N GLN A 219 8.59 -10.65 12.86
CA GLN A 219 8.46 -11.86 13.66
C GLN A 219 8.22 -11.54 15.15
N GLY A 220 8.75 -10.42 15.60
CA GLY A 220 8.78 -10.02 17.00
C GLY A 220 7.61 -9.13 17.46
N PRO A 221 7.78 -8.47 18.62
CA PRO A 221 6.73 -7.67 19.26
C PRO A 221 6.43 -6.36 18.53
N ARG A 222 7.29 -5.93 17.58
CA ARG A 222 7.11 -4.68 16.82
C ARG A 222 6.24 -4.88 15.59
N LYS A 223 5.82 -6.12 15.31
CA LYS A 223 4.96 -6.46 14.18
C LYS A 223 3.71 -5.58 14.13
N PRO A 224 3.53 -4.77 13.08
CA PRO A 224 2.33 -3.97 12.95
C PRO A 224 1.12 -4.85 12.67
N LYS A 225 -0.06 -4.44 13.15
CA LYS A 225 -1.33 -5.12 12.86
C LYS A 225 -1.58 -5.25 11.34
N THR A 226 -1.28 -4.20 10.59
CA THR A 226 -1.41 -4.15 9.13
C THR A 226 -0.38 -3.20 8.52
N MET A 227 0.07 -3.53 7.32
CA MET A 227 0.84 -2.62 6.47
C MET A 227 -0.07 -2.07 5.36
N SER A 228 -0.10 -0.75 5.20
CA SER A 228 -1.07 -0.08 4.32
C SER A 228 -0.41 0.72 3.19
N CYS A 229 -1.12 0.85 2.06
CA CYS A 229 -0.66 1.64 0.91
C CYS A 229 -0.34 3.11 1.25
N PRO A 230 -1.11 3.82 2.09
CA PRO A 230 -0.79 5.20 2.48
C PRO A 230 0.54 5.33 3.24
N GLN A 231 0.90 4.35 4.08
CA GLN A 231 2.20 4.36 4.78
C GLN A 231 3.36 4.25 3.78
N LEU A 232 3.25 3.35 2.80
CA LEU A 232 4.23 3.24 1.73
C LEU A 232 4.32 4.52 0.90
N ALA A 233 3.20 5.10 0.51
CA ALA A 233 3.16 6.36 -0.25
C ALA A 233 3.79 7.51 0.53
N THR A 234 3.52 7.61 1.84
CA THR A 234 4.11 8.64 2.71
C THR A 234 5.63 8.49 2.80
N PHE A 235 6.12 7.27 3.01
CA PHE A 235 7.56 7.00 3.07
C PHE A 235 8.26 7.33 1.74
N LEU A 236 7.65 6.94 0.61
CA LEU A 236 8.19 7.22 -0.73
C LEU A 236 8.15 8.71 -1.11
N GLY A 237 7.22 9.49 -0.54
CA GLY A 237 7.12 10.94 -0.79
C GLY A 237 8.08 11.80 0.02
N GLN A 238 8.73 11.23 1.04
CA GLN A 238 9.71 11.92 1.87
C GLN A 238 11.10 11.97 1.21
N LYS A 239 12.00 12.81 1.75
CA LYS A 239 13.38 12.98 1.27
C LYS A 239 14.36 13.09 2.44
N GLY A 240 15.57 12.58 2.24
CA GLY A 240 16.68 12.69 3.17
C GLY A 240 17.09 11.35 3.77
N PRO A 241 18.34 11.24 4.24
CA PRO A 241 18.98 9.96 4.57
C PRO A 241 18.37 9.27 5.80
N VAL A 242 17.77 10.03 6.72
CA VAL A 242 17.15 9.50 7.96
C VAL A 242 15.66 9.85 8.07
N THR A 243 15.11 10.59 7.11
CA THR A 243 13.70 10.96 7.13
C THR A 243 12.85 9.71 6.92
N GLY A 244 12.02 9.33 7.90
CA GLY A 244 11.17 8.14 7.80
C GLY A 244 11.78 6.86 8.39
N ASN A 245 12.88 6.99 9.12
CA ASN A 245 13.57 5.90 9.83
C ASN A 245 12.66 5.12 10.80
N GLN A 246 11.70 5.79 11.45
CA GLN A 246 10.77 5.12 12.37
C GLN A 246 9.63 4.35 11.69
N THR A 247 9.52 4.42 10.36
CA THR A 247 8.42 3.78 9.66
C THR A 247 8.63 2.27 9.58
N ASN A 248 7.57 1.49 9.78
CA ASN A 248 7.62 0.03 9.60
C ASN A 248 8.06 -0.37 8.18
N VAL A 249 7.77 0.47 7.19
CA VAL A 249 8.19 0.26 5.80
C VAL A 249 9.72 0.25 5.70
N TYR A 250 10.40 1.15 6.41
CA TYR A 250 11.86 1.27 6.36
C TYR A 250 12.54 0.01 6.89
N TYR A 251 12.19 -0.41 8.13
CA TYR A 251 12.72 -1.63 8.74
C TYR A 251 12.45 -2.86 7.88
N ALA A 252 11.17 -3.11 7.54
CA ALA A 252 10.80 -4.32 6.80
C ALA A 252 11.42 -4.37 5.40
N ALA A 253 11.49 -3.23 4.71
CA ALA A 253 12.08 -3.19 3.37
C ALA A 253 13.58 -3.46 3.42
N TYR A 254 14.27 -2.96 4.43
CA TYR A 254 15.67 -3.27 4.62
C TYR A 254 15.88 -4.78 4.84
N VAL A 255 15.17 -5.40 5.78
CA VAL A 255 15.23 -6.86 6.03
C VAL A 255 14.94 -7.64 4.74
N PHE A 256 13.87 -7.28 4.03
CA PHE A 256 13.49 -7.90 2.76
C PHE A 256 14.61 -7.84 1.71
N PHE A 257 15.19 -6.67 1.46
CA PHE A 257 16.24 -6.52 0.45
C PHE A 257 17.55 -7.16 0.88
N GLU A 258 17.83 -7.22 2.18
CA GLU A 258 19.03 -7.86 2.71
C GLU A 258 18.96 -9.39 2.56
N LYS A 259 17.82 -9.99 2.89
CA LYS A 259 17.57 -11.40 2.59
C LYS A 259 17.64 -11.70 1.10
N GLN A 260 17.05 -10.85 0.26
CA GLN A 260 17.15 -10.97 -1.19
C GLN A 260 18.61 -10.91 -1.68
N ARG A 261 19.45 -10.06 -1.08
CA ARG A 261 20.89 -9.96 -1.38
C ARG A 261 21.63 -11.24 -1.03
N LEU A 262 21.40 -11.76 0.19
CA LEU A 262 22.00 -12.99 0.69
C LEU A 262 21.60 -14.20 -0.15
N ALA A 263 20.31 -14.33 -0.50
CA ALA A 263 19.80 -15.38 -1.37
C ALA A 263 20.46 -15.34 -2.76
N ALA A 264 20.65 -14.15 -3.31
CA ALA A 264 21.32 -13.96 -4.59
C ALA A 264 22.86 -14.03 -4.51
N ARG A 265 23.44 -14.26 -3.31
CA ARG A 265 24.89 -14.25 -3.03
C ARG A 265 25.60 -13.02 -3.60
N LYS A 266 24.94 -11.86 -3.55
CA LYS A 266 25.51 -10.60 -4.01
C LYS A 266 26.41 -9.99 -2.92
N PRO A 267 27.55 -9.38 -3.29
CA PRO A 267 28.37 -8.65 -2.34
C PRO A 267 27.60 -7.46 -1.75
N LYS A 268 28.12 -6.90 -0.66
CA LYS A 268 27.62 -5.64 -0.11
C LYS A 268 27.81 -4.52 -1.16
N THR A 269 26.92 -3.53 -1.13
CA THR A 269 27.06 -2.34 -1.98
C THR A 269 28.03 -1.35 -1.34
N GLN A 270 28.64 -0.46 -2.13
CA GLN A 270 29.48 0.61 -1.55
C GLN A 270 28.72 1.45 -0.52
N HIS A 271 27.44 1.76 -0.80
CA HIS A 271 26.59 2.50 0.15
C HIS A 271 26.46 1.77 1.49
N ARG A 272 26.40 0.44 1.46
CA ARG A 272 26.31 -0.38 2.66
C ARG A 272 27.60 -0.30 3.48
N GLU A 273 28.74 -0.42 2.83
CA GLU A 273 30.05 -0.32 3.47
C GLU A 273 30.28 1.07 4.08
N ASP A 274 29.98 2.13 3.32
CA ASP A 274 30.11 3.49 3.83
C ASP A 274 29.13 3.79 4.99
N MET A 275 27.93 3.19 4.99
CA MET A 275 26.98 3.30 6.11
C MET A 275 27.47 2.56 7.35
N GLU A 276 28.05 1.37 7.19
CA GLU A 276 28.70 0.61 8.27
C GLU A 276 29.84 1.45 8.88
N ASP A 277 30.66 2.10 8.06
CA ASP A 277 31.72 3.01 8.53
C ASP A 277 31.16 4.26 9.24
N ALA A 278 30.11 4.89 8.71
CA ALA A 278 29.54 6.09 9.31
C ALA A 278 28.75 5.84 10.61
N TRP A 279 28.18 4.66 10.77
CA TRP A 279 27.32 4.28 11.90
C TRP A 279 27.89 3.13 12.74
N TRP A 280 29.20 2.89 12.65
CA TRP A 280 29.87 1.75 13.29
C TRP A 280 29.71 1.70 14.82
N MET A 281 29.51 2.85 15.47
CA MET A 281 29.40 2.96 16.93
C MET A 281 27.99 2.72 17.46
N GLU A 282 26.96 2.91 16.63
CA GLU A 282 25.54 2.83 17.03
C GLU A 282 24.80 1.65 16.42
N ASP A 283 25.54 0.72 15.81
CA ASP A 283 24.98 -0.48 15.18
C ASP A 283 23.89 -0.16 14.15
N GLY A 284 24.16 0.87 13.33
CA GLY A 284 23.27 1.30 12.25
C GLY A 284 22.29 2.43 12.63
N VAL A 285 21.29 2.62 11.76
CA VAL A 285 20.31 3.70 11.89
C VAL A 285 19.23 3.31 12.89
N ASP A 286 19.14 4.08 13.98
CA ASP A 286 18.10 3.91 14.99
C ASP A 286 16.69 4.08 14.38
N VAL A 287 15.81 3.11 14.64
CA VAL A 287 14.41 3.07 14.17
C VAL A 287 13.40 3.45 15.26
N THR A 288 13.87 3.68 16.49
CA THR A 288 13.05 4.03 17.67
C THR A 288 12.99 5.55 17.88
N ILE A 289 14.07 6.27 17.59
CA ILE A 289 14.15 7.73 17.75
C ILE A 289 13.87 8.44 16.42
N ASN A 290 13.17 9.58 16.44
CA ASN A 290 12.94 10.37 15.23
C ASN A 290 14.16 11.21 14.87
N LEU A 291 15.09 10.65 14.11
CA LEU A 291 16.38 11.27 13.77
C LEU A 291 16.25 12.60 13.03
N LYS A 292 15.13 12.85 12.34
CA LYS A 292 14.86 14.14 11.68
C LYS A 292 14.66 15.28 12.69
N ASN A 293 14.09 14.98 13.86
CA ASN A 293 13.70 15.98 14.86
C ASN A 293 14.60 15.94 16.11
N VAL A 294 15.71 15.20 16.07
CA VAL A 294 16.68 15.16 17.18
C VAL A 294 17.35 16.51 17.34
N ARG A 295 17.52 16.92 18.60
CA ARG A 295 18.31 18.10 18.97
C ARG A 295 19.70 17.64 19.41
N TYR A 296 20.72 18.33 18.93
CA TYR A 296 22.10 18.05 19.27
C TYR A 296 22.66 19.13 20.19
N ILE A 297 23.43 18.72 21.19
CA ILE A 297 24.16 19.62 22.08
C ILE A 297 25.63 19.56 21.65
N GLY A 298 26.16 20.68 21.18
CA GLY A 298 27.54 20.81 20.74
C GLY A 298 28.40 21.58 21.73
N ARG A 299 29.72 21.43 21.62
CA ARG A 299 30.67 22.26 22.36
C ARG A 299 30.66 23.70 21.81
N VAL A 300 30.78 24.68 22.71
CA VAL A 300 30.88 26.09 22.32
C VAL A 300 32.04 26.28 21.33
N GLY A 301 31.75 26.91 20.19
CA GLY A 301 32.73 27.18 19.12
C GLY A 301 32.80 26.10 18.03
N MET A 302 32.15 24.95 18.17
CA MET A 302 32.04 23.94 17.12
C MET A 302 30.72 24.06 16.37
N SER A 303 30.77 23.81 15.06
CA SER A 303 29.58 23.76 14.22
C SER A 303 29.09 22.32 14.06
N LEU A 304 27.79 22.16 13.84
CA LEU A 304 27.17 20.86 13.57
C LEU A 304 26.87 20.71 12.09
N GLY A 305 27.32 19.62 11.50
CA GLY A 305 26.95 19.17 10.16
C GLY A 305 26.23 17.82 10.22
N ILE A 306 25.48 17.49 9.16
CA ILE A 306 24.95 16.14 8.95
C ILE A 306 25.57 15.62 7.65
N ASN A 307 26.20 14.45 7.71
CA ASN A 307 26.83 13.87 6.53
C ASN A 307 25.79 13.25 5.57
N LYS A 308 26.24 12.76 4.41
CA LYS A 308 25.37 12.13 3.39
C LYS A 308 24.61 10.88 3.89
N PHE A 309 25.02 10.32 5.02
CA PHE A 309 24.42 9.15 5.67
C PHE A 309 23.48 9.50 6.82
N GLY A 310 23.24 10.79 7.04
CA GLY A 310 22.39 11.28 8.13
C GLY A 310 23.04 11.22 9.51
N LYS A 311 24.34 10.95 9.58
CA LYS A 311 25.11 10.96 10.82
C LYS A 311 25.53 12.41 11.15
N PRO A 312 25.22 12.91 12.36
CA PRO A 312 25.73 14.20 12.81
C PRO A 312 27.25 14.14 12.99
N PHE A 313 27.95 15.18 12.59
CA PHE A 313 29.37 15.38 12.86
C PHE A 313 29.61 16.82 13.26
N THR A 314 30.69 17.05 14.00
CA THR A 314 31.12 18.39 14.39
C THR A 314 32.38 18.78 13.64
N TYR A 315 32.50 20.04 13.28
CA TYR A 315 33.66 20.63 12.61
C TYR A 315 33.93 22.04 13.14
#